data_AF-A0A2M8NPM4-F1
#
_entry.id   AF-A0A2M8NPM4-F1
#
_cell.length_a   1.000
_cell.length_b   1.000
_cell.length_c   1.000
_cell.angle_alpha   90.00
_cell.angle_beta   90.00
_cell.angle_gamma   90.00
#
_symmetry.space_group_name_H-M   'P 1'
#
loop_
_entity.id
_entity.type
_entity.pdbx_description
1 polymer ?
#
loop_
_entity_poly.entity_id
_entity_poly.type
_entity_poly.pdbx_seq_one_letter_code
_entity_poly.pdbx_strand_id
1 'polypeptide(L)'
;MAFLHALNGLTDVDVYVEASAYAFGLRYGQNTQLSDISVGTYTIRLMPTGTSPRSNTPPYLSQQVDISAQSTTVFVITGTANAPQLTPFVLSNPPLDANQSRISIINFVENVPN
;
A
#
# COMPACT_ATOMS: atom_id res chain seq x y z
N MET A 1 5.43 0.35 7.80
CA MET A 1 4.56 0.06 6.64
C MET A 1 5.15 0.64 5.36
N ALA A 2 4.72 0.16 4.18
CA ALA A 2 4.99 0.76 2.87
C ALA A 2 3.81 0.53 1.92
N PHE A 3 3.80 1.24 0.80
CA PHE A 3 2.82 1.06 -0.28
C PHE A 3 3.51 0.67 -1.59
N LEU A 4 2.93 -0.26 -2.33
CA LEU A 4 3.33 -0.65 -3.69
C LEU A 4 2.16 -0.42 -4.63
N HIS A 5 2.37 0.33 -5.70
CA HIS A 5 1.35 0.51 -6.74
C HIS A 5 1.50 -0.56 -7.82
N ALA A 6 0.69 -1.61 -7.77
CA ALA A 6 0.70 -2.72 -8.74
C ALA A 6 -0.50 -2.71 -9.71
N LEU A 7 -1.42 -1.75 -9.58
CA LEU A 7 -2.58 -1.62 -10.45
C LEU A 7 -2.23 -0.93 -11.78
N ASN A 8 -2.22 -1.67 -12.88
CA ASN A 8 -2.09 -1.06 -14.21
C ASN A 8 -3.42 -0.37 -14.60
N GLY A 9 -3.34 0.82 -15.21
CA GLY A 9 -4.50 1.55 -15.73
C GLY A 9 -5.16 2.52 -14.74
N LEU A 10 -4.75 2.53 -13.47
CA LEU A 10 -5.02 3.65 -12.57
C LEU A 10 -3.94 4.72 -12.79
N THR A 11 -4.33 5.99 -12.80
CA THR A 11 -3.37 7.10 -12.83
C THR A 11 -2.55 7.13 -11.53
N ASP A 12 -1.46 7.89 -11.53
CA ASP A 12 -0.70 8.17 -10.31
C ASP A 12 -1.63 8.57 -9.15
N VAL A 13 -1.28 8.16 -7.93
CA VAL A 13 -2.10 8.37 -6.74
C VAL A 13 -1.33 9.07 -5.63
N ASP A 14 -2.05 9.87 -4.85
CA ASP A 14 -1.57 10.34 -3.57
C ASP A 14 -2.11 9.40 -2.48
N VAL A 15 -1.22 8.94 -1.61
CA VAL A 15 -1.57 8.03 -0.51
C VAL A 15 -1.67 8.83 0.77
N TYR A 16 -2.83 8.74 1.43
CA TYR A 16 -3.07 9.37 2.72
C TYR A 16 -3.33 8.33 3.80
N VAL A 17 -2.75 8.57 4.97
CA VAL A 17 -3.00 7.82 6.20
C VAL A 17 -3.71 8.80 7.13
N GLU A 18 -4.97 8.52 7.43
CA GLU A 18 -5.90 9.49 7.97
C GLU A 18 -6.00 10.75 7.10
N ALA A 19 -5.64 11.91 7.66
CA ALA A 19 -5.60 13.18 6.95
C ALA A 19 -4.18 13.57 6.50
N SER A 20 -3.17 12.78 6.87
CA SER A 20 -1.76 13.08 6.61
C SER A 20 -1.32 12.43 5.30
N ALA A 21 -0.63 13.21 4.45
CA ALA A 21 -0.04 12.68 3.24
C ALA A 21 1.12 11.74 3.58
N TYR A 22 1.09 10.54 3.01
CA TYR A 22 2.15 9.54 3.16
C TYR A 22 3.04 9.49 1.90
N ALA A 23 2.44 9.59 0.72
CA ALA A 23 3.15 9.66 -0.55
C ALA A 23 2.36 10.52 -1.55
N PHE A 24 3.08 11.17 -2.46
CA PHE A 24 2.50 11.96 -3.55
C PHE A 24 2.92 11.38 -4.90
N GLY A 25 2.00 11.32 -5.85
CA GLY A 25 2.24 10.88 -7.22
C GLY A 25 2.88 9.49 -7.30
N LEU A 26 2.46 8.56 -6.45
CA LEU A 26 2.94 7.18 -6.47
C LEU A 26 2.51 6.54 -7.79
N ARG A 27 3.48 6.20 -8.63
CA ARG A 27 3.25 5.68 -9.99
C ARG A 27 3.14 4.17 -10.02
N TYR A 28 2.50 3.63 -11.06
CA TYR A 28 2.55 2.19 -11.34
C TYR A 28 3.99 1.65 -11.35
N GLY A 29 4.19 0.53 -10.65
CA GLY A 29 5.49 -0.12 -10.50
C GLY A 29 6.40 0.50 -9.42
N GLN A 30 5.98 1.58 -8.77
CA GLN A 30 6.74 2.19 -7.68
C GLN A 30 6.26 1.72 -6.30
N ASN A 31 7.20 1.67 -5.35
CA ASN A 31 6.91 1.50 -3.95
C ASN A 31 7.47 2.67 -3.12
N THR A 32 6.83 2.93 -1.99
CA THR A 32 7.37 3.82 -0.97
C THR A 32 8.47 3.11 -0.19
N GLN A 33 9.29 3.89 0.51
CA GLN A 33 10.14 3.35 1.57
C GLN A 33 9.28 2.84 2.74
N LEU A 34 9.87 1.94 3.53
CA LEU A 34 9.30 1.53 4.80
C LEU A 34 9.38 2.70 5.79
N SER A 35 8.26 2.99 6.44
CA SER A 35 8.18 3.97 7.53
C SER A 35 7.66 3.31 8.79
N ASP A 36 8.17 3.75 9.95
CA ASP A 36 7.66 3.34 11.24
C ASP A 36 6.30 4.00 11.49
N ILE A 37 5.31 3.20 11.86
CA ILE A 37 4.00 3.66 12.26
C ILE A 37 3.61 2.93 13.55
N SER A 38 2.95 3.65 14.45
CA SER A 38 2.44 3.06 15.68
C SER A 38 1.38 2.01 15.38
N VAL A 39 1.21 1.09 16.34
CA VAL A 39 0.10 0.13 16.30
C VAL A 39 -1.22 0.88 16.44
N GLY A 40 -2.24 0.41 15.73
CA GLY A 40 -3.54 1.03 15.75
C GLY A 40 -4.29 0.83 14.45
N THR A 41 -5.49 1.39 14.41
CA THR A 41 -6.36 1.33 13.24
C THR A 41 -6.29 2.66 12.49
N TYR A 42 -6.09 2.59 11.18
CA TYR A 42 -5.92 3.75 10.32
C TYR A 42 -6.85 3.68 9.11
N THR A 43 -7.37 4.82 8.69
CA THR A 43 -8.05 4.98 7.40
C THR A 43 -7.03 5.33 6.33
N ILE A 44 -6.80 4.41 5.40
CA ILE A 44 -5.99 4.67 4.22
C ILE A 44 -6.87 5.18 3.09
N ARG A 45 -6.44 6.24 2.42
CA ARG A 45 -7.10 6.80 1.25
C ARG A 45 -6.15 6.86 0.07
N LEU A 46 -6.61 6.39 -1.09
CA LEU A 46 -5.95 6.59 -2.37
C LEU A 46 -6.68 7.72 -3.09
N MET A 47 -6.02 8.85 -3.26
CA MET A 47 -6.58 10.06 -3.87
C MET A 47 -6.00 10.25 -5.27
N PRO A 48 -6.75 10.85 -6.22
CA PRO A 48 -6.15 11.38 -7.44
C PRO A 48 -4.99 12.32 -7.12
N THR A 49 -3.89 12.26 -7.88
CA THR A 49 -2.73 13.11 -7.65
C THR A 49 -3.08 14.60 -7.60
N GLY A 50 -2.53 15.29 -6.61
CA GLY A 50 -2.75 16.71 -6.37
C GLY A 50 -4.04 17.03 -5.61
N THR A 51 -4.81 16.01 -5.22
CA THR A 51 -6.03 16.18 -4.42
C THR A 51 -5.80 15.72 -2.99
N SER A 52 -6.62 16.20 -2.06
CA SER A 52 -6.51 15.86 -0.64
C SER A 52 -7.83 15.31 -0.08
N PRO A 53 -7.80 14.59 1.05
CA PRO A 53 -9.01 14.13 1.73
C PRO A 53 -9.97 15.25 2.17
N ARG A 54 -9.52 16.51 2.16
CA ARG A 54 -10.36 17.69 2.47
C ARG A 54 -10.97 18.35 1.24
N SER A 55 -10.61 17.90 0.04
CA SER A 55 -11.20 18.39 -1.21
C SER A 55 -12.54 17.72 -1.51
N ASN A 56 -13.31 18.27 -2.45
CA ASN A 56 -14.56 17.67 -2.93
C ASN A 56 -14.34 16.52 -3.93
N THR A 57 -13.09 16.12 -4.16
CA THR A 57 -12.77 15.00 -5.05
C THR A 57 -12.88 13.70 -4.26
N PRO A 58 -13.69 12.73 -4.71
CA PRO A 58 -13.79 11.44 -4.02
C PRO A 58 -12.47 10.66 -4.13
N PRO A 59 -12.10 9.87 -3.11
CA PRO A 59 -10.97 8.94 -3.21
C PRO A 59 -11.29 7.84 -4.23
N TYR A 60 -10.25 7.30 -4.86
CA TYR A 60 -10.35 6.02 -5.57
C TYR A 60 -10.67 4.87 -4.62
N LEU A 61 -10.12 4.92 -3.40
CA LEU A 61 -10.35 3.96 -2.34
C LEU A 61 -10.26 4.64 -0.97
N SER A 62 -11.14 4.25 -0.05
CA SER A 62 -11.01 4.55 1.38
C SER A 62 -11.23 3.27 2.17
N GLN A 63 -10.20 2.82 2.89
CA GLN A 63 -10.22 1.53 3.59
C GLN A 63 -9.62 1.68 4.99
N GLN A 64 -10.31 1.14 5.99
CA GLN A 64 -9.78 1.01 7.34
C GLN A 64 -8.87 -0.23 7.42
N VAL A 65 -7.68 -0.06 7.98
CA VAL A 65 -6.68 -1.12 8.13
C VAL A 65 -6.16 -1.15 9.56
N ASP A 66 -5.93 -2.35 10.09
CA ASP A 66 -5.32 -2.55 11.39
C ASP A 66 -3.82 -2.80 11.24
N ILE A 67 -3.03 -2.02 11.97
CA ILE A 67 -1.59 -2.19 12.08
C ILE A 67 -1.28 -2.83 13.43
N SER A 68 -0.78 -4.06 13.38
CA SER A 68 -0.42 -4.85 14.57
C SER A 68 1.06 -4.68 14.93
N ALA A 69 1.36 -4.91 16.21
CA ALA A 69 2.73 -4.89 16.72
C ALA A 69 3.61 -5.90 15.98
N GLN A 70 4.88 -5.56 15.79
CA GLN A 70 5.93 -6.44 15.24
C GLN A 70 5.66 -6.94 13.80
N SER A 71 4.74 -6.29 13.06
CA SER A 71 4.47 -6.58 11.66
C SER A 71 5.10 -5.53 10.76
N THR A 72 5.78 -5.98 9.70
CA THR A 72 6.18 -5.09 8.60
C THR A 72 5.21 -5.29 7.46
N THR A 73 4.23 -4.39 7.33
CA THR A 73 3.19 -4.52 6.30
C THR A 73 3.52 -3.69 5.06
N VAL A 74 3.49 -4.34 3.89
CA VAL A 74 3.46 -3.68 2.58
C VAL A 74 2.03 -3.75 2.06
N PHE A 75 1.40 -2.60 1.88
CA PHE A 75 0.09 -2.51 1.26
C PHE A 75 0.23 -2.42 -0.25
N VAL A 76 -0.50 -3.27 -0.97
CA VAL A 76 -0.37 -3.36 -2.42
C VAL A 76 -1.68 -2.90 -3.05
N ILE A 77 -1.57 -1.94 -3.95
CA ILE A 77 -2.69 -1.40 -4.72
C ILE A 77 -2.87 -2.28 -5.95
N THR A 78 -4.02 -2.96 -6.06
CA THR A 78 -4.38 -3.92 -7.11
C THR A 78 -5.82 -3.70 -7.60
N GLY A 79 -6.38 -4.62 -8.41
CA GLY A 79 -7.77 -4.58 -8.88
C GLY A 79 -7.93 -3.97 -10.26
N THR A 80 -8.91 -3.07 -10.43
CA THR A 80 -9.14 -2.33 -11.68
C THR A 80 -9.24 -0.84 -11.42
N ALA A 81 -9.09 0.01 -12.46
CA ALA A 81 -9.19 1.46 -12.31
C ALA A 81 -10.53 1.94 -11.71
N ASN A 82 -11.62 1.18 -11.89
CA ASN A 82 -12.94 1.49 -11.35
C ASN A 82 -13.24 0.81 -10.01
N ALA A 83 -12.41 -0.17 -9.61
CA ALA A 83 -12.55 -0.92 -8.37
C ALA A 83 -11.16 -1.28 -7.82
N PRO A 84 -10.39 -0.27 -7.37
CA PRO A 84 -9.07 -0.50 -6.80
C PRO A 84 -9.21 -1.20 -5.44
N GLN A 85 -8.22 -2.02 -5.11
CA GLN A 85 -8.13 -2.75 -3.86
C GLN A 85 -6.81 -2.45 -3.16
N LEU A 86 -6.82 -2.49 -1.82
CA LEU A 86 -5.62 -2.36 -1.00
C LEU A 86 -5.44 -3.62 -0.15
N THR A 87 -4.52 -4.47 -0.59
CA THR A 87 -4.25 -5.76 0.05
C THR A 87 -3.03 -5.64 0.96
N PRO A 88 -3.15 -5.94 2.26
CA PRO A 88 -1.98 -5.99 3.14
C PRO A 88 -1.16 -7.26 2.90
N PHE A 89 0.15 -7.10 2.76
CA PHE A 89 1.11 -8.20 2.78
C PHE A 89 2.06 -8.03 3.97
N VAL A 90 1.96 -8.93 4.95
CA VAL A 90 2.83 -8.91 6.13
C VAL A 90 4.13 -9.63 5.81
N LEU A 91 5.24 -8.90 5.85
CA LEU A 91 6.56 -9.48 5.74
C LEU A 91 6.89 -10.26 7.02
N SER A 92 7.28 -11.53 6.84
CA SER A 92 7.84 -12.34 7.92
C SER A 92 9.20 -11.76 8.34
N ASN A 93 9.36 -11.48 9.63
CA ASN A 93 10.59 -10.91 10.17
C ASN A 93 11.14 -11.61 11.45
N PRO A 94 11.24 -12.95 11.54
CA PRO A 94 12.06 -13.57 12.56
C PRO A 94 13.53 -13.13 12.42
N PRO A 95 14.32 -13.15 13.53
CA PRO A 95 15.75 -12.85 13.49
C PRO A 95 16.47 -13.65 12.40
N LEU A 96 17.45 -13.02 11.75
CA LEU A 96 18.35 -13.69 10.81
C LEU A 96 19.65 -14.06 11.54
N ASP A 97 20.11 -15.28 11.34
CA ASP A 97 21.44 -15.67 11.81
C ASP A 97 22.53 -15.01 10.96
N ALA A 98 23.78 -15.06 11.46
CA ALA A 98 24.93 -14.64 10.69
C ALA A 98 24.97 -15.37 9.33
N ASN A 99 25.28 -14.63 8.26
CA ASN A 99 25.33 -15.10 6.87
C ASN A 99 23.98 -15.54 6.26
N GLN A 100 22.85 -15.14 6.83
CA GLN A 100 21.54 -15.31 6.20
C GLN A 100 21.07 -14.01 5.50
N SER A 101 20.33 -14.18 4.42
CA SER A 101 19.59 -13.11 3.74
C SER A 101 18.14 -13.55 3.56
N ARG A 102 17.23 -12.59 3.61
CA ARG A 102 15.80 -12.84 3.38
C ARG A 102 15.36 -12.14 2.11
N ILE A 103 14.72 -12.90 1.23
CA ILE A 103 14.09 -12.38 0.01
C ILE A 103 12.61 -12.76 0.09
N SER A 104 11.73 -11.78 -0.12
CA SER A 104 10.29 -12.01 -0.27
C SER A 104 9.90 -11.69 -1.70
N ILE A 105 9.24 -12.63 -2.37
CA ILE A 105 8.67 -12.44 -3.72
C ILE A 105 7.16 -12.47 -3.57
N ILE A 106 6.49 -11.43 -4.06
CA ILE A 106 5.04 -11.35 -4.09
C ILE A 106 4.63 -11.26 -5.56
N ASN A 107 3.77 -12.18 -5.99
CA ASN A 107 3.28 -12.23 -7.36
C ASN A 107 1.82 -11.78 -7.41
N PHE A 108 1.54 -10.76 -8.21
CA PHE A 108 0.21 -10.15 -8.35
C PHE A 108 -0.43 -10.41 -9.73
N VAL A 109 0.04 -11.38 -10.52
CA VAL A 109 -0.68 -11.75 -11.75
C VAL A 109 -2.07 -12.28 -11.43
N GLU A 110 -3.08 -11.62 -12.00
CA GLU A 110 -4.43 -12.18 -12.13
C GLU A 110 -4.43 -13.16 -13.32
N ASN A 111 -5.10 -14.31 -13.17
CA ASN A 111 -5.09 -15.48 -14.06
C ASN A 111 -3.80 -16.33 -14.04
N VAL A 112 -3.65 -17.18 -13.03
CA VAL A 112 -2.95 -18.45 -13.22
C VAL A 112 -3.96 -19.42 -13.85
N PRO A 113 -3.80 -19.87 -15.11
CA PRO A 113 -4.62 -20.94 -15.65
C PRO A 113 -4.38 -22.19 -14.79
N ASN A 114 -5.47 -22.83 -14.36
CA ASN A 114 -5.42 -24.14 -13.69
C ASN A 114 -4.73 -25.19 -14.56
#